data_AF-A0A5N5D4Y0-F1
#
_entry.id   AF-A0A5N5D4Y0-F1
#
_cell.length_a   1.000
_cell.length_b   1.000
_cell.length_c   1.000
_cell.angle_alpha   90.00
_cell.angle_beta   90.00
_cell.angle_gamma   90.00
#
_symmetry.space_group_name_H-M   'P 1'
#
loop_
_entity.id
_entity.type
_entity.pdbx_description
1 polymer ?
#
loop_
_entity_poly.entity_id
_entity_poly.type
_entity_poly.pdbx_seq_one_letter_code
_entity_poly.pdbx_strand_id
1 'polypeptide(L)'
;MLLYGAALLLSRHVHSQSISGVTPADVANKTYDFVVIGSGPGGGPLAANLAIAGHSVLLLEAGEDHGDTLVQQVPELYPQAIHVPDQRWDFFVRYHANDDLHNNYEYFTWRTSNGSYHVGQSPPPGSERLGAYYPRAGTLGGSATRNAMISIQPPASDWEYISNITGDDTWGPSNMHRLFQRLERNHYLPNGTEGHGFSGYLGQSQPNPAVVEQQPQFSEVLESLAAELGHNEPVEELLRGDVNSADPQRDTTQGLYGFAQHIDAQGRRSDARTRVYTVSTATNPDGSKKFPLDVMFNALATRVLFDNATAGNTPRATGVEFLWGSAMYSADPRYNANSTGESGIVRIKKEAIVSGGAFNSPQILKLSGIGPADELSHFDIPVIVDLPGVGNNLQDNYETSVIAHASTDFENNGPACTMGVKVHTRKAVLE
;
A
#
# COMPACT_ATOMS: atom_id res chain seq x y z
N MET A 1 26.01 -8.44 12.12
CA MET A 1 26.30 -9.87 11.85
C MET A 1 25.20 -10.82 12.36
N LEU A 2 24.42 -10.42 13.39
CA LEU A 2 23.24 -11.18 13.88
C LEU A 2 21.99 -11.09 12.98
N LEU A 3 21.80 -9.99 12.23
CA LEU A 3 20.71 -9.84 11.24
C LEU A 3 20.75 -10.90 10.12
N TYR A 4 21.95 -11.38 9.75
CA TYR A 4 22.11 -12.45 8.77
C TYR A 4 21.75 -13.83 9.34
N GLY A 5 21.99 -14.07 10.64
CA GLY A 5 21.73 -15.36 11.29
C GLY A 5 20.24 -15.68 11.46
N ALA A 6 19.42 -14.69 11.83
CA ALA A 6 17.97 -14.85 11.95
C ALA A 6 17.28 -14.99 10.57
N ALA A 7 17.75 -14.24 9.56
CA ALA A 7 17.28 -14.38 8.18
C ALA A 7 17.59 -15.76 7.58
N LEU A 8 18.71 -16.39 7.98
CA LEU A 8 19.11 -17.74 7.57
C LEU A 8 18.28 -18.87 8.22
N LEU A 9 17.64 -18.63 9.36
CA LEU A 9 16.70 -19.58 9.98
C LEU A 9 15.28 -19.42 9.42
N LEU A 10 14.86 -18.19 9.09
CA LEU A 10 13.60 -17.89 8.40
C LEU A 10 13.60 -18.35 6.92
N SER A 11 14.77 -18.40 6.26
CA SER A 11 14.88 -18.85 4.86
C SER A 11 14.46 -20.30 4.63
N ARG A 12 14.47 -21.16 5.68
CA ARG A 12 14.01 -22.56 5.59
C ARG A 12 12.50 -22.72 5.40
N HIS A 13 11.72 -21.63 5.52
CA HIS A 13 10.26 -21.63 5.37
C HIS A 13 9.78 -20.74 4.20
N VAL A 14 10.69 -20.21 3.38
CA VAL A 14 10.35 -19.48 2.16
C VAL A 14 9.81 -20.48 1.14
N HIS A 15 8.49 -20.52 1.02
CA HIS A 15 7.83 -21.27 -0.03
C HIS A 15 7.75 -20.37 -1.27
N SER A 16 8.15 -20.91 -2.42
CA SER A 16 7.90 -20.26 -3.70
C SER A 16 6.39 -20.11 -3.87
N GLN A 17 5.91 -18.89 -3.71
CA GLN A 17 4.54 -18.50 -3.99
C GLN A 17 4.61 -17.56 -5.17
N SER A 18 4.57 -18.08 -6.40
CA SER A 18 4.47 -17.25 -7.61
C SER A 18 3.13 -17.45 -8.29
N ILE A 19 2.62 -16.40 -8.91
CA ILE A 19 1.43 -16.46 -9.76
C ILE A 19 1.88 -16.54 -11.22
N SER A 20 1.38 -17.54 -11.96
CA SER A 20 1.49 -17.54 -13.42
C SER A 20 0.51 -16.53 -14.00
N GLY A 21 1.02 -15.40 -14.49
CA GLY A 21 0.22 -14.38 -15.16
C GLY A 21 -0.22 -14.79 -16.57
N VAL A 22 -1.31 -14.20 -17.04
CA VAL A 22 -1.73 -14.28 -18.44
C VAL A 22 -1.00 -13.23 -19.28
N THR A 23 -0.87 -13.49 -20.59
CA THR A 23 -0.26 -12.58 -21.58
C THR A 23 -1.34 -11.88 -22.43
N PRO A 24 -0.99 -10.84 -23.21
CA PRO A 24 -1.91 -10.25 -24.18
C PRO A 24 -2.55 -11.28 -25.12
N ALA A 25 -1.77 -12.26 -25.57
CA ALA A 25 -2.25 -13.34 -26.44
C ALA A 25 -3.34 -14.20 -25.78
N ASP A 26 -3.23 -14.47 -24.48
CA ASP A 26 -4.21 -15.26 -23.72
C ASP A 26 -5.57 -14.56 -23.56
N VAL A 27 -5.61 -13.23 -23.73
CA VAL A 27 -6.80 -12.40 -23.49
C VAL A 27 -7.34 -11.69 -24.74
N ALA A 28 -6.62 -11.70 -25.86
CA ALA A 28 -6.91 -10.90 -27.06
C ALA A 28 -8.36 -11.02 -27.58
N ASN A 29 -9.00 -12.18 -27.41
CA ASN A 29 -10.37 -12.44 -27.84
C ASN A 29 -11.34 -12.69 -26.68
N LYS A 30 -10.94 -12.38 -25.45
CA LYS A 30 -11.78 -12.52 -24.26
C LYS A 30 -12.53 -11.22 -23.96
N THR A 31 -13.70 -11.38 -23.37
CA THR A 31 -14.44 -10.29 -22.72
C THR A 31 -14.68 -10.71 -21.29
N TYR A 32 -14.29 -9.86 -20.34
CA TYR A 32 -14.43 -10.13 -18.91
C TYR A 32 -15.69 -9.46 -18.37
N ASP A 33 -16.33 -10.07 -17.36
CA ASP A 33 -17.37 -9.39 -16.60
C ASP A 33 -16.79 -8.12 -15.96
N PHE A 34 -15.64 -8.24 -15.32
CA PHE A 34 -14.94 -7.14 -14.65
C PHE A 34 -13.47 -7.07 -15.09
N VAL A 35 -12.98 -5.85 -15.29
CA VAL A 35 -11.55 -5.57 -15.38
C VAL A 35 -11.19 -4.65 -14.22
N VAL A 36 -10.30 -5.11 -13.35
CA VAL A 36 -9.80 -4.34 -12.19
C VAL A 36 -8.41 -3.84 -12.52
N ILE A 37 -8.18 -2.53 -12.35
CA ILE A 37 -6.92 -1.86 -12.66
C ILE A 37 -6.18 -1.56 -11.36
N GLY A 38 -5.04 -2.21 -11.16
CA GLY A 38 -4.20 -2.08 -9.97
C GLY A 38 -4.55 -3.10 -8.89
N SER A 39 -3.55 -3.81 -8.38
CA SER A 39 -3.73 -4.92 -7.43
C SER A 39 -3.54 -4.55 -5.96
N GLY A 40 -3.46 -3.26 -5.66
CA GLY A 40 -3.30 -2.73 -4.30
C GLY A 40 -4.45 -3.10 -3.34
N PRO A 41 -4.45 -2.55 -2.11
CA PRO A 41 -5.45 -2.86 -1.08
C PRO A 41 -6.91 -2.72 -1.51
N GLY A 42 -7.23 -1.78 -2.42
CA GLY A 42 -8.57 -1.64 -2.98
C GLY A 42 -8.89 -2.65 -4.10
N GLY A 43 -7.95 -2.91 -5.01
CA GLY A 43 -8.22 -3.67 -6.23
C GLY A 43 -8.00 -5.18 -6.11
N GLY A 44 -6.91 -5.61 -5.46
CA GLY A 44 -6.58 -7.04 -5.35
C GLY A 44 -7.67 -7.87 -4.64
N PRO A 45 -8.08 -7.49 -3.41
CA PRO A 45 -9.14 -8.19 -2.68
C PRO A 45 -10.50 -8.11 -3.39
N LEU A 46 -10.80 -7.00 -4.05
CA LEU A 46 -12.02 -6.82 -4.83
C LEU A 46 -12.08 -7.79 -6.02
N ALA A 47 -11.00 -7.84 -6.83
CA ALA A 47 -10.88 -8.78 -7.95
C ALA A 47 -11.05 -10.23 -7.49
N ALA A 48 -10.39 -10.59 -6.39
CA ALA A 48 -10.49 -11.91 -5.79
C ALA A 48 -11.92 -12.24 -5.33
N ASN A 49 -12.62 -11.29 -4.69
CA ASN A 49 -13.99 -11.50 -4.22
C ASN A 49 -15.00 -11.60 -5.36
N LEU A 50 -14.84 -10.81 -6.43
CA LEU A 50 -15.66 -10.91 -7.65
C LEU A 50 -15.48 -12.29 -8.33
N ALA A 51 -14.25 -12.80 -8.38
CA ALA A 51 -13.97 -14.12 -8.92
C ALA A 51 -14.56 -15.25 -8.04
N ILE A 52 -14.47 -15.12 -6.72
CA ILE A 52 -15.13 -16.05 -5.77
C ILE A 52 -16.65 -16.06 -5.97
N ALA A 53 -17.24 -14.90 -6.28
CA ALA A 53 -18.66 -14.79 -6.63
C ALA A 53 -19.02 -15.35 -8.02
N GLY A 54 -18.03 -15.89 -8.76
CA GLY A 54 -18.24 -16.57 -10.04
C GLY A 54 -18.18 -15.67 -11.27
N HIS A 55 -17.75 -14.43 -11.14
CA HIS A 55 -17.58 -13.51 -12.28
C HIS A 55 -16.22 -13.69 -12.96
N SER A 56 -16.16 -13.59 -14.29
CA SER A 56 -14.87 -13.57 -14.99
C SER A 56 -14.17 -12.23 -14.74
N VAL A 57 -12.98 -12.28 -14.13
CA VAL A 57 -12.22 -11.09 -13.74
C VAL A 57 -10.83 -11.12 -14.39
N LEU A 58 -10.45 -10.00 -15.00
CA LEU A 58 -9.05 -9.71 -15.30
C LEU A 58 -8.53 -8.64 -14.34
N LEU A 59 -7.47 -8.96 -13.61
CA LEU A 59 -6.71 -8.02 -12.79
C LEU A 59 -5.48 -7.56 -13.58
N LEU A 60 -5.42 -6.28 -13.92
CA LEU A 60 -4.26 -5.65 -14.54
C LEU A 60 -3.34 -5.09 -13.46
N GLU A 61 -2.08 -5.53 -13.45
CA GLU A 61 -1.03 -5.01 -12.59
C GLU A 61 0.14 -4.52 -13.45
N ALA A 62 0.53 -3.27 -13.25
CA ALA A 62 1.62 -2.65 -14.01
C ALA A 62 2.99 -3.20 -13.59
N GLY A 63 3.12 -3.65 -12.35
CA GLY A 63 4.33 -4.29 -11.83
C GLY A 63 4.38 -5.80 -12.00
N GLU A 64 5.41 -6.38 -11.40
CA GLU A 64 5.70 -7.83 -11.36
C GLU A 64 5.25 -8.43 -10.01
N ASP A 65 5.27 -9.76 -9.90
CA ASP A 65 5.06 -10.49 -8.65
C ASP A 65 6.40 -10.82 -7.98
N HIS A 66 6.64 -10.26 -6.79
CA HIS A 66 7.88 -10.44 -6.02
C HIS A 66 7.67 -11.15 -4.68
N GLY A 67 6.53 -11.81 -4.46
CA GLY A 67 6.24 -12.37 -3.15
C GLY A 67 6.99 -13.65 -2.81
N ASP A 68 7.89 -14.13 -3.65
CA ASP A 68 8.92 -15.12 -3.32
C ASP A 68 10.19 -14.48 -2.73
N THR A 69 10.32 -13.16 -2.78
CA THR A 69 11.48 -12.44 -2.24
C THR A 69 11.41 -12.34 -0.71
N LEU A 70 12.58 -12.46 -0.07
CA LEU A 70 12.71 -12.26 1.38
C LEU A 70 12.26 -10.86 1.82
N VAL A 71 12.56 -9.85 1.00
CA VAL A 71 12.30 -8.43 1.32
C VAL A 71 10.80 -8.15 1.40
N GLN A 72 9.98 -8.89 0.66
CA GLN A 72 8.52 -8.80 0.73
C GLN A 72 7.93 -9.71 1.82
N GLN A 73 8.44 -10.94 1.97
CA GLN A 73 7.89 -11.90 2.93
C GLN A 73 8.20 -11.57 4.39
N VAL A 74 9.40 -11.06 4.68
CA VAL A 74 9.90 -10.84 6.05
C VAL A 74 9.48 -9.43 6.51
N PRO A 75 8.58 -9.30 7.51
CA PRO A 75 8.10 -8.01 8.01
C PRO A 75 9.19 -6.99 8.31
N GLU A 76 10.26 -7.41 9.00
CA GLU A 76 11.34 -6.53 9.45
C GLU A 76 12.17 -5.93 8.29
N LEU A 77 12.05 -6.47 7.07
CA LEU A 77 12.74 -5.95 5.90
C LEU A 77 11.97 -4.84 5.17
N TYR A 78 10.85 -4.36 5.72
CA TYR A 78 10.08 -3.27 5.12
C TYR A 78 10.89 -1.98 4.83
N PRO A 79 11.89 -1.56 5.66
CA PRO A 79 12.69 -0.37 5.35
C PRO A 79 13.55 -0.57 4.09
N GLN A 80 13.99 -1.79 3.82
CA GLN A 80 14.67 -2.14 2.57
C GLN A 80 13.65 -2.28 1.42
N ALA A 81 12.47 -2.85 1.69
CA ALA A 81 11.41 -3.07 0.70
C ALA A 81 11.03 -1.79 -0.03
N ILE A 82 10.86 -0.68 0.69
CA ILE A 82 10.49 0.62 0.10
C ILE A 82 11.53 1.16 -0.89
N HIS A 83 12.78 0.70 -0.80
CA HIS A 83 13.88 1.13 -1.66
C HIS A 83 14.18 0.17 -2.82
N VAL A 84 13.52 -0.98 -2.94
CA VAL A 84 13.82 -1.92 -4.03
C VAL A 84 13.33 -1.35 -5.37
N PRO A 85 14.22 -1.14 -6.37
CA PRO A 85 13.85 -0.47 -7.62
C PRO A 85 12.80 -1.20 -8.45
N ASP A 86 12.80 -2.53 -8.45
CA ASP A 86 11.85 -3.34 -9.24
C ASP A 86 10.41 -3.33 -8.71
N GLN A 87 10.21 -2.84 -7.49
CA GLN A 87 8.92 -2.84 -6.80
C GLN A 87 8.42 -1.43 -6.47
N ARG A 88 9.14 -0.36 -6.85
CA ARG A 88 8.79 1.02 -6.49
C ARG A 88 8.51 1.90 -7.70
N TRP A 89 7.65 2.87 -7.47
CA TRP A 89 7.48 4.04 -8.31
C TRP A 89 7.88 5.30 -7.55
N ASP A 90 8.64 6.16 -8.21
CA ASP A 90 9.21 7.38 -7.70
C ASP A 90 8.30 8.57 -8.07
N PHE A 91 7.48 9.03 -7.13
CA PHE A 91 6.72 10.28 -7.27
C PHE A 91 7.43 11.43 -6.56
N PHE A 92 7.18 12.64 -7.05
CA PHE A 92 7.71 13.87 -6.48
C PHE A 92 6.57 14.86 -6.33
N VAL A 93 6.25 15.24 -5.09
CA VAL A 93 5.06 16.04 -4.79
C VAL A 93 5.43 17.46 -4.44
N ARG A 94 4.48 18.36 -4.72
CA ARG A 94 4.50 19.71 -4.18
C ARG A 94 4.13 19.66 -2.70
N TYR A 95 5.10 19.94 -1.83
CA TYR A 95 4.93 19.80 -0.38
C TYR A 95 4.24 21.00 0.27
N HIS A 96 4.48 22.23 -0.21
CA HIS A 96 3.85 23.44 0.31
C HIS A 96 3.01 24.15 -0.76
N ALA A 97 1.87 24.72 -0.34
CA ALA A 97 1.05 25.55 -1.21
C ALA A 97 1.74 26.88 -1.57
N ASN A 98 2.55 27.44 -0.66
CA ASN A 98 3.36 28.64 -0.92
C ASN A 98 4.64 28.27 -1.68
N ASP A 99 4.91 28.97 -2.79
CA ASP A 99 6.07 28.71 -3.65
C ASP A 99 7.40 28.91 -2.92
N ASP A 100 7.55 29.97 -2.13
CA ASP A 100 8.79 30.25 -1.41
C ASP A 100 9.10 29.16 -0.37
N LEU A 101 8.10 28.72 0.39
CA LEU A 101 8.24 27.61 1.33
C LEU A 101 8.56 26.31 0.60
N HIS A 102 7.87 26.03 -0.51
CA HIS A 102 8.11 24.83 -1.30
C HIS A 102 9.53 24.82 -1.90
N ASN A 103 9.99 25.96 -2.37
CA ASN A 103 11.29 26.13 -3.00
C ASN A 103 12.45 26.02 -1.99
N ASN A 104 12.22 26.47 -0.76
CA ASN A 104 13.20 26.40 0.33
C ASN A 104 13.02 25.17 1.23
N TYR A 105 12.19 24.19 0.84
CA TYR A 105 11.96 22.99 1.63
C TYR A 105 13.26 22.19 1.81
N GLU A 106 13.70 21.96 3.05
CA GLU A 106 15.02 21.40 3.31
C GLU A 106 15.23 19.99 2.73
N TYR A 107 14.15 19.21 2.57
CA TYR A 107 14.18 17.87 1.98
C TYR A 107 13.73 17.85 0.51
N PHE A 108 13.94 18.95 -0.21
CA PHE A 108 13.68 19.00 -1.64
C PHE A 108 14.59 18.03 -2.42
N THR A 109 14.02 17.30 -3.37
CA THR A 109 14.74 16.29 -4.16
C THR A 109 15.04 16.79 -5.58
N TRP A 110 16.25 16.49 -6.05
CA TRP A 110 16.77 16.83 -7.36
C TRP A 110 17.25 15.58 -8.08
N ARG A 111 17.06 15.49 -9.40
CA ARG A 111 17.70 14.48 -10.23
C ARG A 111 19.02 15.01 -10.73
N THR A 112 20.12 14.35 -10.37
CA THR A 112 21.45 14.74 -10.84
C THR A 112 21.66 14.34 -12.31
N SER A 113 22.72 14.85 -12.94
CA SER A 113 23.05 14.54 -14.33
C SER A 113 23.33 13.06 -14.62
N ASN A 114 23.65 12.26 -13.59
CA ASN A 114 23.82 10.82 -13.72
C ASN A 114 22.55 10.01 -13.41
N GLY A 115 21.42 10.69 -13.17
CA GLY A 115 20.12 10.08 -12.87
C GLY A 115 19.87 9.76 -11.40
N SER A 116 20.87 9.90 -10.51
CA SER A 116 20.67 9.71 -9.07
C SER A 116 19.88 10.84 -8.43
N TYR A 117 19.37 10.62 -7.22
CA TYR A 117 18.69 11.65 -6.45
C TYR A 117 19.61 12.32 -5.44
N HIS A 118 19.54 13.65 -5.37
CA HIS A 118 20.12 14.47 -4.32
C HIS A 118 18.99 15.09 -3.49
N VAL A 119 19.07 14.99 -2.17
CA VAL A 119 18.14 15.63 -1.23
C VAL A 119 18.86 16.77 -0.53
N GLY A 120 18.29 17.96 -0.59
CA GLY A 120 18.85 19.15 0.05
C GLY A 120 18.82 20.40 -0.83
N GLN A 121 19.28 21.52 -0.26
CA GLN A 121 19.30 22.84 -0.88
C GLN A 121 20.57 23.13 -1.70
N SER A 122 21.51 22.18 -1.80
CA SER A 122 22.79 22.37 -2.50
C SER A 122 23.06 21.23 -3.50
N PRO A 123 22.23 21.11 -4.55
CA PRO A 123 22.37 20.05 -5.53
C PRO A 123 23.61 20.22 -6.40
N PRO A 124 24.16 19.13 -6.96
CA PRO A 124 25.20 19.21 -7.98
C PRO A 124 24.78 20.10 -9.16
N PRO A 125 25.73 20.83 -9.80
CA PRO A 125 25.42 21.64 -10.97
C PRO A 125 24.73 20.85 -12.08
N GLY A 126 23.71 21.45 -12.71
CA GLY A 126 22.94 20.82 -13.77
C GLY A 126 21.89 19.81 -13.30
N SER A 127 21.61 19.73 -12.00
CA SER A 127 20.52 18.87 -11.50
C SER A 127 19.14 19.43 -11.87
N GLU A 128 18.24 18.54 -12.27
CA GLU A 128 16.83 18.83 -12.52
C GLU A 128 16.07 18.87 -11.19
N ARG A 129 15.17 19.85 -11.08
CA ARG A 129 14.34 20.05 -9.91
C ARG A 129 13.12 19.13 -9.95
N LEU A 130 12.85 18.37 -8.88
CA LEU A 130 11.72 17.44 -8.82
C LEU A 130 10.64 17.87 -7.81
N GLY A 131 10.86 17.66 -6.51
CA GLY A 131 9.83 17.84 -5.47
C GLY A 131 10.19 17.13 -4.17
N ALA A 132 9.23 16.97 -3.25
CA ALA A 132 9.38 16.07 -2.11
C ALA A 132 9.19 14.62 -2.58
N TYR A 133 10.14 13.75 -2.30
CA TYR A 133 10.10 12.35 -2.72
C TYR A 133 8.97 11.59 -2.00
N TYR A 134 8.13 10.91 -2.78
CA TYR A 134 6.91 10.24 -2.30
C TYR A 134 6.76 8.85 -2.95
N PRO A 135 7.61 7.87 -2.62
CA PRO A 135 7.59 6.58 -3.29
C PRO A 135 6.30 5.81 -3.03
N ARG A 136 5.79 5.12 -4.05
CA ARG A 136 4.69 4.13 -3.95
C ARG A 136 5.17 2.78 -4.47
N ALA A 137 4.40 1.72 -4.22
CA ALA A 137 4.73 0.40 -4.77
C ALA A 137 4.20 0.22 -6.20
N GLY A 138 5.02 -0.37 -7.06
CA GLY A 138 4.71 -0.79 -8.42
C GLY A 138 4.89 -2.30 -8.56
N THR A 139 4.14 -3.08 -7.78
CA THR A 139 4.19 -4.55 -7.74
C THR A 139 2.84 -5.11 -7.30
N LEU A 140 2.60 -6.40 -7.58
CA LEU A 140 1.42 -7.12 -7.12
C LEU A 140 1.18 -6.94 -5.61
N GLY A 141 -0.02 -6.48 -5.23
CA GLY A 141 -0.42 -6.18 -3.86
C GLY A 141 -0.25 -4.71 -3.47
N GLY A 142 0.45 -3.92 -4.30
CA GLY A 142 0.67 -2.49 -4.10
C GLY A 142 1.35 -2.18 -2.78
N SER A 143 1.08 -1.01 -2.20
CA SER A 143 1.86 -0.51 -1.04
C SER A 143 1.72 -1.36 0.23
N ALA A 144 0.74 -2.25 0.33
CA ALA A 144 0.63 -3.16 1.46
C ALA A 144 1.78 -4.18 1.53
N THR A 145 2.45 -4.45 0.42
CA THR A 145 3.58 -5.39 0.38
C THR A 145 4.87 -4.85 1.00
N ARG A 146 4.90 -3.54 1.31
CA ARG A 146 6.13 -2.83 1.75
C ARG A 146 5.90 -1.81 2.87
N ASN A 147 4.67 -1.59 3.30
CA ASN A 147 4.38 -0.69 4.42
C ASN A 147 4.84 -1.29 5.77
N ALA A 148 4.72 -0.49 6.84
CA ALA A 148 5.08 -0.86 8.21
C ALA A 148 4.13 -1.87 8.89
N MET A 149 3.18 -2.43 8.16
CA MET A 149 2.20 -3.44 8.58
C MET A 149 1.17 -3.03 9.64
N ILE A 150 1.29 -1.85 10.23
CA ILE A 150 0.35 -1.32 11.21
C ILE A 150 -1.09 -1.43 10.68
N SER A 151 -1.94 -2.08 11.46
CA SER A 151 -3.34 -2.33 11.16
C SER A 151 -4.18 -1.74 12.28
N ILE A 152 -4.67 -0.52 12.07
CA ILE A 152 -5.49 0.21 13.03
C ILE A 152 -6.79 0.62 12.33
N GLN A 153 -7.92 0.45 13.00
CA GLN A 153 -9.22 0.91 12.53
C GLN A 153 -9.29 2.45 12.61
N PRO A 154 -9.85 3.13 11.61
CA PRO A 154 -10.15 4.55 11.73
C PRO A 154 -11.15 4.81 12.87
N PRO A 155 -11.09 5.98 13.53
CA PRO A 155 -12.13 6.42 14.44
C PRO A 155 -13.53 6.38 13.81
N ALA A 156 -14.55 6.17 14.63
CA ALA A 156 -15.94 6.19 14.17
C ALA A 156 -16.30 7.51 13.47
N SER A 157 -15.77 8.64 13.96
CA SER A 157 -15.99 9.97 13.38
C SER A 157 -15.55 10.07 11.92
N ASP A 158 -14.53 9.33 11.49
CA ASP A 158 -14.04 9.37 10.10
C ASP A 158 -15.07 8.71 9.16
N TRP A 159 -15.65 7.59 9.60
CA TRP A 159 -16.71 6.90 8.88
C TRP A 159 -18.02 7.68 8.88
N GLU A 160 -18.38 8.31 9.99
CA GLU A 160 -19.53 9.23 10.07
C GLU A 160 -19.35 10.41 9.12
N TYR A 161 -18.16 10.99 9.07
CA TYR A 161 -17.84 12.06 8.12
C TYR A 161 -18.05 11.59 6.67
N ILE A 162 -17.53 10.43 6.28
CA ILE A 162 -17.72 9.88 4.93
C ILE A 162 -19.21 9.63 4.65
N SER A 163 -19.94 9.02 5.58
CA SER A 163 -21.39 8.80 5.48
C SER A 163 -22.15 10.11 5.25
N ASN A 164 -21.80 11.16 6.00
CA ASN A 164 -22.46 12.46 5.92
C ASN A 164 -22.18 13.19 4.59
N ILE A 165 -20.93 13.21 4.11
CA ILE A 165 -20.60 13.94 2.88
C ILE A 165 -21.08 13.22 1.62
N THR A 166 -21.27 11.89 1.69
CA THR A 166 -21.78 11.09 0.57
C THR A 166 -23.29 10.94 0.59
N GLY A 167 -23.92 11.07 1.77
CA GLY A 167 -25.33 10.72 1.98
C GLY A 167 -25.60 9.21 1.93
N ASP A 168 -24.56 8.40 2.11
CA ASP A 168 -24.61 6.93 2.01
C ASP A 168 -24.30 6.28 3.37
N ASP A 169 -25.36 5.88 4.07
CA ASP A 169 -25.30 5.24 5.38
C ASP A 169 -24.56 3.90 5.39
N THR A 170 -24.25 3.31 4.23
CA THR A 170 -23.42 2.10 4.16
C THR A 170 -21.98 2.36 4.59
N TRP A 171 -21.54 3.62 4.62
CA TRP A 171 -20.25 4.03 5.20
C TRP A 171 -20.29 4.18 6.73
N GLY A 172 -21.45 4.03 7.38
CA GLY A 172 -21.58 4.22 8.81
C GLY A 172 -20.64 3.32 9.64
N PRO A 173 -20.18 3.77 10.83
CA PRO A 173 -19.14 3.09 11.61
C PRO A 173 -19.42 1.61 11.88
N SER A 174 -20.66 1.28 12.25
CA SER A 174 -21.05 -0.11 12.53
C SER A 174 -20.91 -1.02 11.31
N ASN A 175 -21.17 -0.49 10.10
CA ASN A 175 -21.01 -1.27 8.88
C ASN A 175 -19.54 -1.49 8.54
N MET A 176 -18.74 -0.43 8.64
CA MET A 176 -17.30 -0.50 8.36
C MET A 176 -16.56 -1.39 9.37
N HIS A 177 -16.97 -1.38 10.63
CA HIS A 177 -16.47 -2.30 11.65
C HIS A 177 -16.79 -3.77 11.33
N ARG A 178 -18.01 -4.07 10.85
CA ARG A 178 -18.35 -5.43 10.36
C ARG A 178 -17.49 -5.86 9.16
N LEU A 179 -17.15 -4.92 8.27
CA LEU A 179 -16.25 -5.21 7.14
C LEU A 179 -14.82 -5.49 7.62
N PHE A 180 -14.34 -4.77 8.64
CA PHE A 180 -13.06 -5.05 9.29
C PHE A 180 -13.03 -6.46 9.89
N GLN A 181 -14.04 -6.86 10.67
CA GLN A 181 -14.17 -8.22 11.20
C GLN A 181 -14.21 -9.28 10.09
N ARG A 182 -14.82 -8.98 8.93
CA ARG A 182 -14.86 -9.94 7.81
C ARG A 182 -13.49 -10.09 7.13
N LEU A 183 -12.70 -9.02 7.12
CA LEU A 183 -11.35 -8.97 6.55
C LEU A 183 -10.34 -9.73 7.43
N GLU A 184 -10.47 -9.56 8.74
CA GLU A 184 -9.49 -9.96 9.75
C GLU A 184 -9.46 -11.47 10.00
N ARG A 185 -8.24 -11.99 10.16
CA ARG A 185 -7.93 -13.26 10.80
C ARG A 185 -6.97 -12.98 11.94
N ASN A 186 -7.52 -12.72 13.11
CA ASN A 186 -6.79 -12.39 14.31
C ASN A 186 -6.02 -13.61 14.86
N HIS A 187 -4.76 -13.40 15.25
CA HIS A 187 -3.87 -14.40 15.81
C HIS A 187 -3.35 -14.04 17.22
N TYR A 188 -3.72 -12.88 17.77
CA TYR A 188 -3.19 -12.38 19.05
C TYR A 188 -4.23 -12.36 20.18
N LEU A 189 -5.52 -12.52 19.87
CA LEU A 189 -6.62 -12.58 20.83
C LEU A 189 -7.28 -13.97 20.87
N PRO A 190 -7.94 -14.34 21.99
CA PRO A 190 -8.79 -15.53 22.04
C PRO A 190 -9.85 -15.54 20.94
N ASN A 191 -10.12 -16.71 20.37
CA ASN A 191 -11.16 -16.84 19.33
C ASN A 191 -12.54 -16.46 19.89
N GLY A 192 -13.23 -15.56 19.20
CA GLY A 192 -14.55 -15.05 19.60
C GLY A 192 -14.51 -13.75 20.42
N THR A 193 -13.34 -13.13 20.63
CA THR A 193 -13.25 -11.78 21.20
C THR A 193 -14.12 -10.81 20.40
N GLU A 194 -14.94 -10.03 21.11
CA GLU A 194 -15.84 -9.05 20.51
C GLU A 194 -15.04 -8.00 19.72
N GLY A 195 -15.57 -7.60 18.56
CA GLY A 195 -14.94 -6.61 17.70
C GLY A 195 -13.98 -7.17 16.65
N HIS A 196 -13.66 -8.47 16.70
CA HIS A 196 -12.63 -9.09 15.84
C HIS A 196 -13.13 -10.21 14.93
N GLY A 197 -12.41 -10.35 13.81
CA GLY A 197 -12.54 -11.45 12.87
C GLY A 197 -11.49 -12.54 13.06
N PHE A 198 -11.90 -13.81 12.91
CA PHE A 198 -11.00 -14.97 13.05
C PHE A 198 -10.94 -15.86 11.80
N SER A 199 -11.65 -15.50 10.74
CA SER A 199 -11.79 -16.33 9.53
C SER A 199 -11.49 -15.60 8.22
N GLY A 200 -11.19 -14.30 8.29
CA GLY A 200 -10.86 -13.48 7.13
C GLY A 200 -9.58 -13.93 6.42
N TYR A 201 -9.16 -13.18 5.41
CA TYR A 201 -7.93 -13.51 4.67
C TYR A 201 -6.70 -12.79 5.23
N LEU A 202 -6.90 -11.64 5.89
CA LEU A 202 -5.82 -10.78 6.36
C LEU A 202 -5.39 -11.27 7.75
N GLY A 203 -4.31 -12.03 7.80
CA GLY A 203 -3.70 -12.45 9.05
C GLY A 203 -3.22 -11.25 9.83
N GLN A 204 -3.58 -11.15 11.11
CA GLN A 204 -3.11 -10.11 11.99
C GLN A 204 -2.52 -10.68 13.27
N SER A 205 -1.34 -10.20 13.64
CA SER A 205 -0.60 -10.58 14.84
C SER A 205 -0.12 -9.32 15.57
N GLN A 206 0.22 -9.46 16.85
CA GLN A 206 0.82 -8.40 17.65
C GLN A 206 2.25 -8.81 18.03
N PRO A 207 3.23 -7.88 18.11
CA PRO A 207 4.55 -8.18 18.64
C PRO A 207 4.48 -8.81 20.03
N ASN A 208 5.38 -9.75 20.32
CA ASN A 208 5.48 -10.32 21.66
C ASN A 208 6.07 -9.27 22.62
N PRO A 209 5.36 -8.82 23.66
CA PRO A 209 5.87 -7.84 24.62
C PRO A 209 7.15 -8.28 25.34
N ALA A 210 7.41 -9.59 25.43
CA ALA A 210 8.66 -10.12 26.00
C ALA A 210 9.94 -9.66 25.26
N VAL A 211 9.82 -9.10 24.06
CA VAL A 211 10.94 -8.44 23.36
C VAL A 211 11.39 -7.17 24.09
N VAL A 212 10.47 -6.47 24.78
CA VAL A 212 10.76 -5.29 25.60
C VAL A 212 11.52 -5.68 26.87
N GLU A 213 11.15 -6.79 27.51
CA GLU A 213 11.85 -7.34 28.69
C GLU A 213 13.34 -7.61 28.42
N GLN A 214 13.69 -7.92 27.16
CA GLN A 214 15.07 -8.17 26.73
C GLN A 214 15.86 -6.89 26.43
N GLN A 215 15.22 -5.71 26.57
CA GLN A 215 15.76 -4.40 26.27
C GLN A 215 15.51 -3.43 27.43
N PRO A 216 16.29 -3.53 28.53
CA PRO A 216 16.01 -2.81 29.77
C PRO A 216 15.97 -1.27 29.59
N GLN A 217 16.84 -0.72 28.74
CA GLN A 217 16.85 0.72 28.47
C GLN A 217 15.64 1.19 27.67
N PHE A 218 15.07 0.31 26.84
CA PHE A 218 13.83 0.61 26.13
C PHE A 218 12.61 0.46 27.04
N SER A 219 12.61 -0.53 27.92
CA SER A 219 11.60 -0.66 28.98
C SER A 219 11.52 0.62 29.82
N GLU A 220 12.67 1.16 30.26
CA GLU A 220 12.72 2.40 31.06
C GLU A 220 12.08 3.61 30.34
N VAL A 221 12.30 3.73 29.03
CA VAL A 221 11.68 4.79 28.21
C VAL A 221 10.16 4.60 28.15
N LEU A 222 9.69 3.38 27.91
CA LEU A 222 8.26 3.10 27.87
C LEU A 222 7.60 3.23 29.24
N GLU A 223 8.27 2.85 30.33
CA GLU A 223 7.78 2.98 31.70
C GLU A 223 7.65 4.45 32.08
N SER A 224 8.62 5.28 31.69
CA SER A 224 8.56 6.73 31.87
C SER A 224 7.39 7.33 31.10
N LEU A 225 7.18 6.90 29.84
CA LEU A 225 6.04 7.34 29.03
C LEU A 225 4.70 6.88 29.62
N ALA A 226 4.61 5.65 30.11
CA ALA A 226 3.44 5.12 30.78
C ALA A 226 3.08 5.96 32.01
N ALA A 227 4.06 6.27 32.86
CA ALA A 227 3.87 7.09 34.05
C ALA A 227 3.39 8.51 33.74
N GLU A 228 3.95 9.16 32.70
CA GLU A 228 3.49 10.48 32.23
C GLU A 228 2.05 10.46 31.70
N LEU A 229 1.62 9.34 31.11
CA LEU A 229 0.23 9.10 30.70
C LEU A 229 -0.68 8.68 31.87
N GLY A 230 -0.14 8.58 33.09
CA GLY A 230 -0.90 8.21 34.29
C GLY A 230 -1.10 6.71 34.50
N HIS A 231 -0.40 5.87 33.76
CA HIS A 231 -0.41 4.41 33.93
C HIS A 231 0.56 3.97 35.02
N ASN A 232 0.14 3.00 35.83
CA ASN A 232 0.96 2.39 36.89
C ASN A 232 1.15 0.88 36.67
N GLU A 233 0.52 0.34 35.63
CA GLU A 233 0.61 -1.05 35.18
C GLU A 233 1.99 -1.31 34.53
N PRO A 234 2.49 -2.56 34.56
CA PRO A 234 3.66 -2.94 33.79
C PRO A 234 3.48 -2.63 32.30
N VAL A 235 4.52 -2.10 31.65
CA VAL A 235 4.48 -1.75 30.22
C VAL A 235 4.09 -2.93 29.34
N GLU A 236 4.49 -4.14 29.70
CA GLU A 236 4.16 -5.34 28.96
C GLU A 236 2.66 -5.63 28.96
N GLU A 237 1.94 -5.23 30.01
CA GLU A 237 0.48 -5.33 30.08
C GLU A 237 -0.17 -4.29 29.17
N LEU A 238 0.33 -3.05 29.17
CA LEU A 238 -0.12 -1.99 28.26
C LEU A 238 0.11 -2.39 26.79
N LEU A 239 1.26 -2.98 26.48
CA LEU A 239 1.59 -3.44 25.13
C LEU A 239 0.77 -4.66 24.68
N ARG A 240 0.09 -5.37 25.58
CA ARG A 240 -0.94 -6.38 25.22
C ARG A 240 -2.30 -5.74 24.96
N GLY A 241 -2.46 -4.47 25.31
CA GLY A 241 -3.65 -3.69 25.01
C GLY A 241 -3.98 -3.71 23.53
N ASP A 242 -5.27 -3.72 23.25
CA ASP A 242 -5.81 -3.83 21.90
C ASP A 242 -6.32 -2.46 21.41
N VAL A 243 -5.53 -1.85 20.53
CA VAL A 243 -5.85 -0.58 19.88
C VAL A 243 -7.08 -0.68 18.95
N ASN A 244 -7.50 -1.90 18.59
CA ASN A 244 -8.64 -2.17 17.72
C ASN A 244 -9.87 -2.69 18.48
N SER A 245 -9.85 -2.63 19.81
CA SER A 245 -10.90 -3.21 20.66
C SER A 245 -12.30 -2.66 20.35
N ALA A 246 -13.32 -3.40 20.80
CA ALA A 246 -14.71 -2.97 20.73
C ALA A 246 -15.09 -1.92 21.79
N ASP A 247 -14.13 -1.37 22.55
CA ASP A 247 -14.40 -0.37 23.58
C ASP A 247 -15.04 0.89 22.96
N PRO A 248 -16.22 1.33 23.43
CA PRO A 248 -16.84 2.57 22.96
C PRO A 248 -15.98 3.82 23.14
N GLN A 249 -15.00 3.80 24.05
CA GLN A 249 -14.06 4.90 24.30
C GLN A 249 -12.74 4.76 23.54
N ARG A 250 -12.52 3.68 22.77
CA ARG A 250 -11.27 3.39 22.02
C ARG A 250 -10.70 4.62 21.31
N ASP A 251 -11.55 5.39 20.64
CA ASP A 251 -11.12 6.53 19.82
C ASP A 251 -10.65 7.75 20.64
N THR A 252 -10.90 7.73 21.95
CA THR A 252 -10.59 8.83 22.88
C THR A 252 -9.65 8.44 24.00
N THR A 253 -9.49 7.14 24.27
CA THR A 253 -8.60 6.64 25.32
C THR A 253 -7.14 6.83 24.90
N GLN A 254 -6.40 7.61 25.69
CA GLN A 254 -4.96 7.74 25.55
C GLN A 254 -4.28 6.56 26.24
N GLY A 255 -3.21 6.04 25.64
CA GLY A 255 -2.45 4.96 26.25
C GLY A 255 -1.34 4.42 25.37
N LEU A 256 -0.62 3.44 25.92
CA LEU A 256 0.35 2.64 25.20
C LEU A 256 -0.29 1.32 24.77
N TYR A 257 -0.08 0.95 23.51
CA TYR A 257 -0.64 -0.26 22.92
C TYR A 257 0.40 -0.94 22.04
N GLY A 258 0.39 -2.27 22.01
CA GLY A 258 1.11 -2.98 20.97
C GLY A 258 0.36 -2.84 19.64
N PHE A 259 1.06 -2.55 18.56
CA PHE A 259 0.42 -2.43 17.26
C PHE A 259 -0.03 -3.79 16.74
N ALA A 260 -1.30 -3.91 16.36
CA ALA A 260 -1.72 -4.99 15.47
C ALA A 260 -1.05 -4.80 14.10
N GLN A 261 -0.49 -5.88 13.57
CA GLN A 261 0.25 -5.89 12.32
C GLN A 261 -0.35 -6.93 11.37
N HIS A 262 -0.43 -6.63 10.08
CA HIS A 262 -0.88 -7.60 9.07
C HIS A 262 0.17 -8.69 8.78
N ILE A 263 0.37 -9.55 9.78
CA ILE A 263 1.34 -10.64 9.80
C ILE A 263 0.58 -11.93 10.11
N ASP A 264 0.78 -12.96 9.28
CA ASP A 264 0.14 -14.27 9.46
C ASP A 264 0.74 -15.04 10.64
N ALA A 265 0.08 -16.14 11.03
CA ALA A 265 0.54 -17.01 12.12
C ALA A 265 1.91 -17.68 11.87
N GLN A 266 2.52 -17.52 10.69
CA GLN A 266 3.87 -18.00 10.38
C GLN A 266 4.90 -16.86 10.40
N GLY A 267 4.50 -15.65 10.81
CA GLY A 267 5.39 -14.49 10.88
C GLY A 267 5.69 -13.84 9.53
N ARG A 268 4.88 -14.13 8.49
CA ARG A 268 5.03 -13.53 7.15
C ARG A 268 4.03 -12.40 6.97
N ARG A 269 4.38 -11.44 6.12
CA ARG A 269 3.44 -10.40 5.69
C ARG A 269 2.16 -11.01 5.09
N SER A 270 1.00 -10.49 5.50
CA SER A 270 -0.32 -10.87 5.00
C SER A 270 -1.01 -9.65 4.39
N ASP A 271 -1.29 -9.66 3.09
CA ASP A 271 -1.73 -8.44 2.39
C ASP A 271 -2.68 -8.72 1.21
N ALA A 272 -2.93 -7.69 0.40
CA ALA A 272 -3.74 -7.78 -0.81
C ALA A 272 -3.23 -8.84 -1.80
N ARG A 273 -1.90 -8.99 -1.93
CA ARG A 273 -1.31 -10.04 -2.76
C ARG A 273 -1.65 -11.41 -2.21
N THR A 274 -1.60 -11.64 -0.89
CA THR A 274 -1.96 -12.93 -0.29
C THR A 274 -3.35 -13.38 -0.73
N ARG A 275 -4.31 -12.44 -0.80
CA ARG A 275 -5.67 -12.72 -1.29
C ARG A 275 -5.70 -13.06 -2.77
N VAL A 276 -5.01 -12.28 -3.60
CA VAL A 276 -4.93 -12.53 -5.06
C VAL A 276 -4.31 -13.90 -5.31
N TYR A 277 -3.15 -14.19 -4.71
CA TYR A 277 -2.45 -15.47 -4.80
C TYR A 277 -3.35 -16.64 -4.41
N THR A 278 -4.02 -16.56 -3.26
CA THR A 278 -4.88 -17.64 -2.76
C THR A 278 -6.02 -17.96 -3.71
N VAL A 279 -6.59 -16.95 -4.37
CA VAL A 279 -7.72 -17.13 -5.29
C VAL A 279 -7.27 -17.54 -6.69
N SER A 280 -6.21 -16.93 -7.23
CA SER A 280 -5.74 -17.20 -8.59
C SER A 280 -5.08 -18.58 -8.73
N THR A 281 -4.51 -19.11 -7.64
CA THR A 281 -3.84 -20.42 -7.61
C THR A 281 -4.71 -21.55 -7.07
N ALA A 282 -5.91 -21.25 -6.57
CA ALA A 282 -6.82 -22.28 -6.10
C ALA A 282 -7.27 -23.17 -7.26
N THR A 283 -7.19 -24.49 -7.05
CA THR A 283 -7.60 -25.50 -8.03
C THR A 283 -8.75 -26.36 -7.51
N ASN A 284 -9.52 -26.90 -8.45
CA ASN A 284 -10.43 -28.01 -8.20
C ASN A 284 -9.63 -29.32 -8.08
N PRO A 285 -10.23 -30.41 -7.57
CA PRO A 285 -9.56 -31.71 -7.48
C PRO A 285 -9.01 -32.26 -8.82
N ASP A 286 -9.56 -31.81 -9.95
CA ASP A 286 -9.10 -32.17 -11.31
C ASP A 286 -7.93 -31.31 -11.83
N GLY A 287 -7.44 -30.36 -11.01
CA GLY A 287 -6.36 -29.44 -11.37
C GLY A 287 -6.79 -28.21 -12.15
N SER A 288 -8.07 -28.08 -12.53
CA SER A 288 -8.60 -26.88 -13.18
C SER A 288 -8.62 -25.70 -12.21
N LYS A 289 -8.55 -24.46 -12.74
CA LYS A 289 -8.70 -23.24 -11.93
C LYS A 289 -10.06 -23.28 -11.20
N LYS A 290 -10.03 -23.08 -9.88
CA LYS A 290 -11.24 -23.05 -9.04
C LYS A 290 -12.07 -21.79 -9.25
N PHE A 291 -11.39 -20.66 -9.44
CA PHE A 291 -12.03 -19.36 -9.62
C PHE A 291 -11.60 -18.71 -10.95
N PRO A 292 -12.52 -18.02 -11.64
CA PRO A 292 -12.27 -17.36 -12.92
C PRO A 292 -11.52 -16.01 -12.75
N LEU A 293 -10.34 -16.05 -12.12
CA LEU A 293 -9.43 -14.93 -11.96
C LEU A 293 -8.20 -15.11 -12.87
N ASP A 294 -8.05 -14.18 -13.80
CA ASP A 294 -6.82 -13.98 -14.57
C ASP A 294 -6.08 -12.75 -14.04
N VAL A 295 -4.76 -12.83 -13.94
CA VAL A 295 -3.88 -11.73 -13.50
C VAL A 295 -2.88 -11.47 -14.61
N MET A 296 -2.79 -10.24 -15.10
CA MET A 296 -1.81 -9.83 -16.10
C MET A 296 -0.81 -8.87 -15.46
N PHE A 297 0.44 -9.31 -15.35
CA PHE A 297 1.56 -8.50 -14.89
C PHE A 297 2.15 -7.67 -16.02
N ASN A 298 2.94 -6.66 -15.67
CA ASN A 298 3.58 -5.76 -16.63
C ASN A 298 2.56 -5.06 -17.53
N ALA A 299 1.31 -4.90 -17.09
CA ALA A 299 0.23 -4.30 -17.84
C ALA A 299 -0.13 -2.93 -17.25
N LEU A 300 0.50 -1.89 -17.80
CA LEU A 300 0.16 -0.51 -17.44
C LEU A 300 -1.13 -0.11 -18.13
N ALA A 301 -2.24 -0.04 -17.39
CA ALA A 301 -3.48 0.53 -17.91
C ALA A 301 -3.26 2.02 -18.26
N THR A 302 -3.62 2.40 -19.48
CA THR A 302 -3.42 3.77 -19.98
C THR A 302 -4.72 4.57 -19.97
N ARG A 303 -5.86 3.96 -20.29
CA ARG A 303 -7.19 4.58 -20.20
C ARG A 303 -8.33 3.56 -20.22
N VAL A 304 -9.47 3.98 -19.70
CA VAL A 304 -10.77 3.32 -19.87
C VAL A 304 -11.39 3.81 -21.17
N LEU A 305 -11.96 2.89 -21.94
CA LEU A 305 -12.67 3.18 -23.18
C LEU A 305 -14.17 3.25 -22.92
N PHE A 306 -14.84 4.22 -23.53
CA PHE A 306 -16.29 4.42 -23.41
C PHE A 306 -16.99 4.25 -24.75
N ASP A 307 -18.27 3.90 -24.72
CA ASP A 307 -19.10 4.05 -25.91
C ASP A 307 -19.40 5.53 -26.22
N ASN A 308 -19.59 5.85 -27.50
CA ASN A 308 -19.97 7.19 -27.93
C ASN A 308 -21.47 7.42 -27.67
N ALA A 309 -21.86 7.51 -26.41
CA ALA A 309 -23.21 7.86 -26.04
C ALA A 309 -23.44 9.36 -26.30
N THR A 310 -24.34 9.68 -27.24
CA THR A 310 -24.75 11.04 -27.62
C THR A 310 -25.34 11.84 -26.44
N ALA A 311 -25.40 13.17 -26.57
CA ALA A 311 -25.96 14.10 -25.58
C ALA A 311 -27.24 13.56 -24.91
N GLY A 312 -27.18 13.34 -23.59
CA GLY A 312 -28.28 12.84 -22.76
C GLY A 312 -28.09 11.43 -22.18
N ASN A 313 -27.04 10.70 -22.56
CA ASN A 313 -26.74 9.39 -21.98
C ASN A 313 -25.45 9.39 -21.14
N THR A 314 -25.48 8.65 -20.03
CA THR A 314 -24.30 8.35 -19.21
C THR A 314 -23.33 7.46 -20.00
N PRO A 315 -22.04 7.83 -20.15
CA PRO A 315 -21.06 7.05 -20.89
C PRO A 315 -20.86 5.69 -20.22
N ARG A 316 -20.80 4.60 -21.01
CA ARG A 316 -20.57 3.25 -20.49
C ARG A 316 -19.17 2.78 -20.83
N ALA A 317 -18.44 2.31 -19.83
CA ALA A 317 -17.13 1.67 -20.03
C ALA A 317 -17.28 0.39 -20.88
N THR A 318 -16.50 0.28 -21.94
CA THR A 318 -16.53 -0.85 -22.90
C THR A 318 -15.23 -1.66 -22.92
N GLY A 319 -14.14 -1.08 -22.42
CA GLY A 319 -12.85 -1.74 -22.36
C GLY A 319 -11.80 -0.93 -21.60
N VAL A 320 -10.63 -1.50 -21.46
CA VAL A 320 -9.43 -0.85 -20.90
C VAL A 320 -8.30 -1.05 -21.88
N GLU A 321 -7.65 0.06 -22.22
CA GLU A 321 -6.40 0.06 -22.97
C GLU A 321 -5.22 -0.07 -22.01
N PHE A 322 -4.22 -0.84 -22.42
CA PHE A 322 -3.00 -1.05 -21.63
C PHE A 322 -1.76 -1.10 -22.53
N LEU A 323 -0.62 -0.83 -21.91
CA LEU A 323 0.71 -1.05 -22.47
C LEU A 323 1.36 -2.20 -21.71
N TRP A 324 1.70 -3.27 -22.42
CA TRP A 324 2.30 -4.48 -21.87
C TRP A 324 3.81 -4.49 -22.06
N GLY A 325 4.55 -4.57 -20.97
CA GLY A 325 6.01 -4.55 -20.94
C GLY A 325 6.54 -4.24 -19.54
N SER A 326 7.76 -4.67 -19.25
CA SER A 326 8.38 -4.40 -17.94
C SER A 326 8.74 -2.92 -17.81
N ALA A 327 8.41 -2.31 -16.67
CA ALA A 327 8.74 -0.92 -16.32
C ALA A 327 8.27 0.12 -17.36
N MET A 328 7.04 -0.01 -17.87
CA MET A 328 6.47 0.92 -18.87
C MET A 328 6.03 2.28 -18.31
N TYR A 329 5.96 2.42 -16.99
CA TYR A 329 5.53 3.66 -16.36
C TYR A 329 6.74 4.55 -16.04
N SER A 330 6.67 5.83 -16.36
CA SER A 330 7.80 6.77 -16.18
C SER A 330 8.21 7.00 -14.72
N ALA A 331 7.37 6.64 -13.75
CA ALA A 331 7.74 6.67 -12.34
C ALA A 331 8.54 5.42 -11.91
N ASP A 332 8.57 4.35 -12.72
CA ASP A 332 9.43 3.19 -12.44
C ASP A 332 10.90 3.60 -12.64
N PRO A 333 11.79 3.38 -11.66
CA PRO A 333 13.20 3.74 -11.79
C PRO A 333 13.95 2.92 -12.87
N ARG A 334 13.35 1.82 -13.36
CA ARG A 334 13.86 1.02 -14.48
C ARG A 334 13.32 1.51 -15.83
N TYR A 335 12.45 2.52 -15.85
CA TYR A 335 11.86 3.06 -17.07
C TYR A 335 12.95 3.46 -18.08
N ASN A 336 12.75 3.06 -19.32
CA ASN A 336 13.60 3.42 -20.43
C ASN A 336 12.72 3.95 -21.56
N ALA A 337 12.90 5.23 -21.92
CA ALA A 337 12.12 5.89 -22.97
C ALA A 337 12.30 5.26 -24.36
N ASN A 338 13.34 4.45 -24.57
CA ASN A 338 13.55 3.69 -25.82
C ASN A 338 12.86 2.33 -25.82
N SER A 339 12.39 1.85 -24.66
CA SER A 339 11.61 0.61 -24.60
C SER A 339 10.21 0.86 -25.16
N THR A 340 9.74 -0.04 -26.01
CA THR A 340 8.38 -0.01 -26.54
C THR A 340 7.61 -1.19 -25.96
N GLY A 341 6.46 -0.91 -25.34
CA GLY A 341 5.53 -1.94 -24.88
C GLY A 341 4.57 -2.36 -25.99
N GLU A 342 3.95 -3.52 -25.82
CA GLU A 342 2.86 -3.99 -26.68
C GLU A 342 1.55 -3.33 -26.25
N SER A 343 0.95 -2.53 -27.12
CA SER A 343 -0.37 -1.94 -26.83
C SER A 343 -1.48 -2.98 -26.99
N GLY A 344 -2.42 -3.00 -26.06
CA GLY A 344 -3.53 -3.94 -26.07
C GLY A 344 -4.82 -3.33 -25.53
N ILE A 345 -5.94 -3.99 -25.84
CA ILE A 345 -7.26 -3.63 -25.33
C ILE A 345 -7.92 -4.89 -24.78
N VAL A 346 -8.46 -4.81 -23.57
CA VAL A 346 -9.37 -5.81 -23.03
C VAL A 346 -10.80 -5.29 -23.04
N ARG A 347 -11.76 -6.12 -23.47
CA ARG A 347 -13.19 -5.75 -23.47
C ARG A 347 -13.87 -6.12 -22.17
N ILE A 348 -14.85 -5.29 -21.81
CA ILE A 348 -15.59 -5.37 -20.56
C ILE A 348 -17.08 -5.58 -20.84
N LYS A 349 -17.71 -6.47 -20.06
CA LYS A 349 -19.14 -6.73 -20.12
C LYS A 349 -19.92 -5.94 -19.07
N LYS A 350 -19.41 -5.83 -17.84
CA LYS A 350 -20.07 -5.11 -16.74
C LYS A 350 -19.32 -3.83 -16.39
N GLU A 351 -18.19 -3.93 -15.70
CA GLU A 351 -17.53 -2.76 -15.09
C GLU A 351 -16.01 -2.76 -15.28
N ALA A 352 -15.47 -1.54 -15.46
CA ALA A 352 -14.07 -1.24 -15.25
C ALA A 352 -13.92 -0.68 -13.83
N ILE A 353 -13.06 -1.27 -13.01
CA ILE A 353 -12.82 -0.79 -11.65
C ILE A 353 -11.42 -0.22 -11.56
N VAL A 354 -11.33 1.11 -11.42
CA VAL A 354 -10.06 1.82 -11.28
C VAL A 354 -9.61 1.75 -9.82
N SER A 355 -8.45 1.15 -9.58
CA SER A 355 -7.87 0.95 -8.24
C SER A 355 -6.35 1.20 -8.24
N GLY A 356 -5.90 2.17 -9.04
CA GLY A 356 -4.49 2.59 -9.16
C GLY A 356 -3.94 3.37 -7.95
N GLY A 357 -4.69 3.47 -6.85
CA GLY A 357 -4.31 4.28 -5.69
C GLY A 357 -4.49 5.79 -5.92
N ALA A 358 -4.08 6.60 -4.93
CA ALA A 358 -4.36 8.04 -4.88
C ALA A 358 -3.73 8.85 -6.02
N PHE A 359 -2.63 8.36 -6.61
CA PHE A 359 -1.93 9.04 -7.72
C PHE A 359 -2.44 8.56 -9.09
N ASN A 360 -2.46 7.26 -9.33
CA ASN A 360 -2.75 6.75 -10.67
C ASN A 360 -4.25 6.65 -10.98
N SER A 361 -5.14 6.51 -9.99
CA SER A 361 -6.58 6.49 -10.27
C SER A 361 -7.07 7.80 -10.91
N PRO A 362 -6.78 9.00 -10.36
CA PRO A 362 -7.16 10.24 -11.03
C PRO A 362 -6.41 10.45 -12.35
N GLN A 363 -5.16 9.99 -12.48
CA GLN A 363 -4.43 10.04 -13.75
C GLN A 363 -5.14 9.22 -14.84
N ILE A 364 -5.53 7.98 -14.54
CA ILE A 364 -6.25 7.11 -15.48
C ILE A 364 -7.60 7.74 -15.84
N LEU A 365 -8.36 8.26 -14.87
CA LEU A 365 -9.63 8.95 -15.15
C LEU A 365 -9.42 10.14 -16.10
N LYS A 366 -8.43 10.99 -15.85
CA LYS A 366 -8.09 12.12 -16.72
C LYS A 366 -7.70 11.66 -18.13
N LEU A 367 -6.82 10.68 -18.26
CA LEU A 367 -6.44 10.08 -19.56
C LEU A 367 -7.61 9.42 -20.29
N SER A 368 -8.68 9.10 -19.57
CA SER A 368 -9.92 8.54 -20.11
C SER A 368 -10.97 9.61 -20.43
N GLY A 369 -10.66 10.90 -20.30
CA GLY A 369 -11.58 12.01 -20.57
C GLY A 369 -12.52 12.37 -19.42
N ILE A 370 -12.25 11.90 -18.18
CA ILE A 370 -13.01 12.23 -16.97
C ILE A 370 -12.14 13.07 -16.04
N GLY A 371 -12.42 14.36 -15.93
CA GLY A 371 -11.63 15.28 -15.13
C GLY A 371 -11.91 16.75 -15.43
N PRO A 372 -11.10 17.70 -14.92
CA PRO A 372 -11.31 19.13 -15.16
C PRO A 372 -11.20 19.46 -16.65
N ALA A 373 -12.26 19.98 -17.27
CA ALA A 373 -12.32 20.19 -18.72
C ALA A 373 -11.17 21.03 -19.30
N ASP A 374 -10.76 22.09 -18.59
CA ASP A 374 -9.66 22.97 -19.01
C ASP A 374 -8.31 22.23 -19.04
N GLU A 375 -8.03 21.42 -18.02
CA GLU A 375 -6.80 20.62 -17.94
C GLU A 375 -6.78 19.53 -19.03
N LEU A 376 -7.90 18.84 -19.24
CA LEU A 376 -8.02 17.84 -20.29
C LEU A 376 -7.80 18.45 -21.68
N SER A 377 -8.41 19.60 -21.94
CA SER A 377 -8.26 20.32 -23.21
C SER A 377 -6.82 20.79 -23.45
N HIS A 378 -6.08 21.17 -22.41
CA HIS A 378 -4.67 21.54 -22.50
C HIS A 378 -3.76 20.40 -23.01
N PHE A 379 -4.14 19.15 -22.74
CA PHE A 379 -3.41 17.96 -23.17
C PHE A 379 -4.03 17.29 -24.41
N ASP A 380 -4.93 17.98 -25.13
CA ASP A 380 -5.65 17.44 -26.29
C ASP A 380 -6.43 16.14 -25.97
N ILE A 381 -6.92 15.99 -24.73
CA ILE A 381 -7.74 14.85 -24.29
C ILE A 381 -9.22 15.23 -24.48
N PRO A 382 -10.00 14.46 -25.26
CA PRO A 382 -11.44 14.69 -25.39
C PRO A 382 -12.16 14.59 -24.04
N VAL A 383 -12.93 15.62 -23.71
CA VAL A 383 -13.74 15.65 -22.47
C VAL A 383 -14.98 14.77 -22.66
N ILE A 384 -15.09 13.73 -21.86
CA ILE A 384 -16.29 12.88 -21.75
C ILE A 384 -17.16 13.38 -20.59
N VAL A 385 -16.54 13.62 -19.43
CA VAL A 385 -17.21 14.16 -18.25
C VAL A 385 -16.32 15.24 -17.64
N ASP A 386 -16.82 16.46 -17.57
CA ASP A 386 -16.19 17.53 -16.79
C ASP A 386 -16.43 17.27 -15.30
N LEU A 387 -15.38 16.84 -14.62
CA LEU A 387 -15.41 16.50 -13.20
C LEU A 387 -14.20 17.16 -12.49
N PRO A 388 -14.31 18.45 -12.10
CA PRO A 388 -13.17 19.23 -11.62
C PRO A 388 -12.56 18.70 -10.32
N GLY A 389 -13.26 17.84 -9.57
CA GLY A 389 -12.71 17.19 -8.38
C GLY A 389 -11.63 16.13 -8.66
N VAL A 390 -11.53 15.60 -9.88
CA VAL A 390 -10.57 14.52 -10.20
C VAL A 390 -9.13 15.02 -10.11
N GLY A 391 -8.35 14.40 -9.24
CA GLY A 391 -6.94 14.75 -9.00
C GLY A 391 -6.74 15.90 -8.03
N ASN A 392 -7.81 16.39 -7.39
CA ASN A 392 -7.77 17.41 -6.34
C ASN A 392 -8.02 16.78 -4.96
N ASN A 393 -7.90 17.59 -3.91
CA ASN A 393 -8.15 17.21 -2.52
C ASN A 393 -7.29 16.01 -2.04
N LEU A 394 -6.03 15.94 -2.49
CA LEU A 394 -5.07 14.98 -1.95
C LEU A 394 -4.83 15.31 -0.47
N GLN A 395 -5.09 14.34 0.39
CA GLN A 395 -4.89 14.42 1.82
C GLN A 395 -3.92 13.32 2.23
N ASP A 396 -3.09 13.61 3.24
CA ASP A 396 -2.13 12.68 3.79
C ASP A 396 -1.86 13.02 5.26
N ASN A 397 -1.26 12.08 6.00
CA ASN A 397 -0.84 12.29 7.37
C ASN A 397 0.60 12.79 7.40
N TYR A 398 0.80 14.01 7.91
CA TYR A 398 2.16 14.53 8.09
C TYR A 398 2.82 13.86 9.29
N GLU A 399 3.95 13.20 9.03
CA GLU A 399 4.80 12.60 10.05
C GLU A 399 6.00 13.51 10.30
N THR A 400 6.36 13.69 11.57
CA THR A 400 7.61 14.34 11.97
C THR A 400 8.33 13.48 13.00
N SER A 401 9.65 13.35 12.86
CA SER A 401 10.47 12.62 13.83
C SER A 401 10.90 13.55 14.95
N VAL A 402 10.68 13.12 16.21
CA VAL A 402 11.33 13.72 17.37
C VAL A 402 12.58 12.89 17.68
N ILE A 403 13.75 13.52 17.59
CA ILE A 403 15.03 12.86 17.85
C ILE A 403 15.63 13.46 19.12
N ALA A 404 15.92 12.61 20.10
CA ALA A 404 16.60 12.99 21.33
C ALA A 404 17.97 12.31 21.43
N HIS A 405 18.94 13.03 21.99
CA HIS A 405 20.23 12.45 22.36
C HIS A 405 20.12 11.87 23.76
N ALA A 406 20.31 10.56 23.89
CA ALA A 406 20.40 9.92 25.20
C ALA A 406 21.68 10.36 25.93
N SER A 407 21.61 10.49 27.26
CA SER A 407 22.76 10.81 28.12
C SER A 407 23.74 9.64 28.30
N THR A 408 23.31 8.44 27.92
CA THR A 408 24.09 7.19 27.97
C THR A 408 23.93 6.44 26.66
N ASP A 409 24.91 5.59 26.33
CA ASP A 409 24.79 4.69 25.19
C ASP A 409 23.60 3.76 25.37
N PHE A 410 22.86 3.53 24.29
CA PHE A 410 21.67 2.70 24.25
C PHE A 410 21.99 1.40 23.52
N GLU A 411 21.96 0.28 24.24
CA GLU A 411 22.15 -1.06 23.70
C GLU A 411 20.89 -1.50 22.97
N ASN A 412 20.95 -1.51 21.62
CA ASN A 412 19.89 -2.11 20.82
C ASN A 412 20.20 -3.58 20.53
N ASN A 413 19.57 -4.46 21.31
CA ASN A 413 19.61 -5.91 21.10
C ASN A 413 18.48 -6.41 20.17
N GLY A 414 17.58 -5.52 19.75
CA GLY A 414 16.50 -5.78 18.80
C GLY A 414 16.85 -5.38 17.36
N PRO A 415 15.93 -5.62 16.41
CA PRO A 415 16.14 -5.17 15.05
C PRO A 415 15.98 -3.63 14.94
N ALA A 416 16.72 -3.03 13.99
CA ALA A 416 17.02 -1.60 13.97
C ALA A 416 15.82 -0.67 13.71
N CYS A 417 14.61 -1.19 13.47
CA CYS A 417 13.48 -0.39 13.00
C CYS A 417 12.18 -0.48 13.80
N THR A 418 12.12 -1.27 14.88
CA THR A 418 10.81 -1.59 15.48
C THR A 418 10.33 -0.63 16.55
N MET A 419 11.18 0.25 17.10
CA MET A 419 10.90 0.79 18.45
C MET A 419 11.21 2.28 18.61
N GLY A 420 10.70 3.17 17.75
CA GLY A 420 10.55 4.63 18.00
C GLY A 420 11.78 5.48 18.39
N VAL A 421 12.92 4.85 18.64
CA VAL A 421 14.17 5.39 19.18
C VAL A 421 15.24 4.91 18.21
N LYS A 422 15.56 5.75 17.22
CA LYS A 422 16.73 5.50 16.36
C LYS A 422 17.98 5.93 17.11
N VAL A 423 18.70 4.95 17.64
CA VAL A 423 20.05 5.17 18.20
C VAL A 423 21.01 5.40 17.03
N HIS A 424 21.33 6.66 16.74
CA HIS A 424 22.43 6.99 15.84
C HIS A 424 23.75 6.95 16.61
N THR A 425 24.40 5.79 16.63
CA THR A 425 25.82 5.74 16.94
C THR A 425 26.57 6.37 15.77
N ARG A 426 27.03 7.61 15.91
CA ARG A 426 28.09 8.11 15.02
C ARG A 426 29.31 7.24 15.26
N LYS A 427 29.65 6.37 14.32
CA LYS A 427 31.06 6.08 14.08
C LYS A 427 31.68 7.42 13.72
N ALA A 428 32.38 8.02 14.67
CA ALA A 428 33.31 9.09 14.39
C ALA A 428 34.29 8.57 13.33
N VAL A 429 34.15 9.08 12.11
CA VAL A 429 35.27 9.23 11.20
C VAL A 429 35.23 10.68 10.80
N LEU A 430 36.11 11.46 11.44
CA LEU A 430 36.65 12.74 11.01
C LEU A 430 37.76 13.10 12.00
N GLU A 431 38.95 12.57 11.77
CA GLU A 431 40.14 13.37 11.44
C GLU A 431 40.72 12.83 10.13
#